data_AF-A0A0F9B5U1-F1
#
_entry.id   AF-A0A0F9B5U1-F1
#
_cell.length_a   1.000
_cell.length_b   1.000
_cell.length_c   1.000
_cell.angle_alpha   90.00
_cell.angle_beta   90.00
_cell.angle_gamma   90.00
#
_symmetry.space_group_name_H-M   'P 1'
#
loop_
_entity.id
_entity.type
_entity.pdbx_description
1 polymer ?
#
loop_
_entity_poly.entity_id
_entity_poly.type
_entity_poly.pdbx_seq_one_letter_code
_entity_poly.pdbx_strand_id
1 'polypeptide(L)'
;MVTNYIGADVDCRMTELAVECKGKIVARDRVPTDIKSLSNFLGSIGGKKEIVVEEGPMAGWLYRNLRGKVDRFVVCDPRRNKLISCDGEKDDAIDARDLAALLRGGYLREVYHTDDEDRLALKEIVALYHDRVRDAVRQINKLRGYCRCHGIEIPGRIVKQPSLRGLWLKDVEPAIAKQLSIMWIGLDTVAKQVRMIRKEISRRSKAYPIIGFWKDLPGIGPIRAVTLFAYLDCPGRFANPKKLWKYCGIGLKRFTSGSDKLGQPRPGKLRLFRQTNHKLKDAIMGAALSAIGQSKNPFADHYKRMIQNGVTPSNARHTVARKILTVMWGMWKTNCRYDESLV
;
A
#
# COMPACT_ATOMS: atom_id res chain seq x y z
N MET A 1 -4.87 27.28 -27.27
CA MET A 1 -4.27 27.73 -25.99
C MET A 1 -2.97 26.98 -25.77
N VAL A 2 -1.87 27.67 -25.45
CA VAL A 2 -0.56 27.03 -25.22
C VAL A 2 -0.60 26.25 -23.90
N THR A 3 -0.05 25.04 -23.89
CA THR A 3 0.04 24.17 -22.69
C THR A 3 1.48 24.16 -22.19
N ASN A 4 1.65 24.45 -20.91
CA ASN A 4 2.90 24.39 -20.18
C ASN A 4 2.92 23.10 -19.35
N TYR A 5 3.92 22.26 -19.59
CA TYR A 5 4.16 21.04 -18.84
C TYR A 5 5.22 21.33 -17.78
N ILE A 6 4.90 21.09 -16.52
CA ILE A 6 5.73 21.46 -15.38
C ILE A 6 6.20 20.19 -14.71
N GLY A 7 7.50 19.96 -14.69
CA GLY A 7 8.11 18.91 -13.87
C GLY A 7 8.55 19.50 -12.54
N ALA A 8 8.21 18.83 -11.46
CA ALA A 8 8.55 19.22 -10.10
C ALA A 8 9.27 18.07 -9.39
N ASP A 9 10.55 18.27 -9.11
CA ASP A 9 11.31 17.39 -8.23
C ASP A 9 11.26 17.94 -6.80
N VAL A 10 10.74 17.13 -5.88
CA VAL A 10 10.25 17.59 -4.59
C VAL A 10 11.14 17.05 -3.47
N ASP A 11 11.94 17.94 -2.89
CA ASP A 11 12.60 17.72 -1.60
C ASP A 11 11.79 18.34 -0.44
N CYS A 12 12.09 17.91 0.79
CA CYS A 12 11.49 18.42 2.01
C CYS A 12 11.69 19.92 2.26
N ARG A 13 12.71 20.54 1.67
CA ARG A 13 13.00 21.98 1.84
C ARG A 13 12.75 22.79 0.58
N MET A 14 13.20 22.29 -0.57
CA MET A 14 13.11 23.00 -1.85
C MET A 14 12.48 22.11 -2.92
N THR A 15 11.77 22.72 -3.85
CA THR A 15 11.23 22.06 -5.04
C THR A 15 11.89 22.67 -6.27
N GLU A 16 12.56 21.83 -7.06
CA GLU A 16 13.10 22.20 -8.36
C GLU A 16 12.00 22.09 -9.41
N LEU A 17 11.82 23.15 -10.21
CA LEU A 17 10.74 23.26 -11.18
C LEU A 17 11.32 23.52 -12.57
N ALA A 18 10.82 22.79 -13.56
CA ALA A 18 11.11 23.03 -14.96
C ALA A 18 9.80 23.17 -15.74
N VAL A 19 9.66 24.27 -16.48
CA VAL A 19 8.49 24.55 -17.32
C VAL A 19 8.87 24.32 -18.77
N GLU A 20 8.20 23.36 -19.39
CA GLU A 20 8.35 23.03 -20.78
C GLU A 20 7.15 23.53 -21.61
N CYS A 21 7.45 24.20 -22.72
CA CYS A 21 6.47 24.63 -23.69
C CYS A 21 6.98 24.30 -25.10
N LYS A 22 6.15 23.60 -25.89
CA LYS A 22 6.48 23.19 -27.28
C LYS A 22 7.84 22.47 -27.41
N GLY A 23 8.20 21.60 -26.46
CA GLY A 23 9.45 20.85 -26.52
C GLY A 23 10.69 21.59 -26.03
N LYS A 24 10.55 22.83 -25.54
CA LYS A 24 11.65 23.64 -25.01
C LYS A 24 11.38 24.05 -23.58
N ILE A 25 12.43 24.07 -22.75
CA ILE A 25 12.34 24.62 -21.41
C ILE A 25 12.31 26.14 -21.50
N VAL A 26 11.22 26.73 -21.02
CA VAL A 26 10.96 28.18 -21.06
C VAL A 26 11.19 28.85 -19.71
N ALA A 27 11.16 28.09 -18.62
CA ALA A 27 11.52 28.58 -17.29
C ALA A 27 12.05 27.44 -16.42
N ARG A 28 12.93 27.80 -15.48
CA ARG A 28 13.36 26.97 -14.36
C ARG A 28 13.33 27.81 -13.11
N ASP A 29 12.96 27.22 -11.99
CA ASP A 29 12.96 27.90 -10.71
C ASP A 29 13.18 26.91 -9.57
N ARG A 30 13.65 27.43 -8.45
CA ARG A 30 13.87 26.69 -7.22
C ARG A 30 13.18 27.42 -6.09
N VAL A 31 12.07 26.87 -5.62
CA VAL A 31 11.24 27.52 -4.60
C VAL A 31 11.19 26.68 -3.33
N PRO A 32 10.98 27.28 -2.15
CA PRO A 32 10.73 26.52 -0.93
C PRO A 32 9.53 25.58 -1.11
N THR A 33 9.61 24.37 -0.53
CA THR A 33 8.53 23.36 -0.59
C THR A 33 7.41 23.74 0.37
N ASP A 34 6.67 24.78 0.01
CA ASP A 34 5.48 25.24 0.72
C ASP A 34 4.36 25.64 -0.26
N ILE A 35 3.12 25.60 0.21
CA ILE A 35 1.95 25.85 -0.65
C ILE A 35 1.94 27.28 -1.20
N LYS A 36 2.40 28.27 -0.43
CA LYS A 36 2.38 29.68 -0.83
C LYS A 36 3.39 29.91 -1.96
N SER A 37 4.63 29.47 -1.77
CA SER A 37 5.70 29.60 -2.76
C SER A 37 5.35 28.89 -4.06
N LEU A 38 4.89 27.63 -3.97
CA LEU A 38 4.46 26.86 -5.14
C LEU A 38 3.23 27.47 -5.82
N SER A 39 2.25 27.96 -5.06
CA SER A 39 1.07 28.64 -5.64
C SER A 39 1.44 29.92 -6.36
N ASN A 40 2.38 30.70 -5.82
CA ASN A 40 2.87 31.93 -6.44
C ASN A 40 3.59 31.62 -7.76
N PHE A 41 4.45 30.61 -7.78
CA PHE A 41 5.11 30.14 -9.00
C PHE A 41 4.10 29.67 -10.05
N LEU A 42 3.14 28.83 -9.66
CA LEU A 42 2.10 28.36 -10.59
C LEU A 42 1.20 29.50 -11.10
N GLY A 43 1.01 30.55 -10.29
CA GLY A 43 0.26 31.75 -10.64
C GLY A 43 1.00 32.68 -11.61
N SER A 44 2.34 32.67 -11.62
CA SER A 44 3.14 33.47 -12.57
C SER A 44 3.13 32.88 -13.99
N ILE A 45 2.77 31.59 -14.13
CA ILE A 45 2.69 30.89 -15.42
C ILE A 45 1.32 31.10 -16.05
N GLY A 46 1.31 31.81 -17.19
CA GLY A 46 0.13 32.00 -18.03
C GLY A 46 -0.29 30.73 -18.80
N GLY A 47 -1.52 30.72 -19.33
CA GLY A 47 -2.03 29.62 -20.14
C GLY A 47 -2.38 28.35 -19.35
N LYS A 48 -2.54 27.24 -20.09
CA LYS A 48 -2.91 25.93 -19.55
C LYS A 48 -1.69 25.30 -18.86
N LYS A 49 -1.87 24.77 -17.65
CA LYS A 49 -0.82 24.22 -16.78
C LYS A 49 -1.09 22.75 -16.48
N GLU A 50 -0.17 21.88 -16.85
CA GLU A 50 -0.14 20.50 -16.38
C GLU A 50 1.14 20.26 -15.60
N ILE A 51 1.05 19.86 -14.34
CA ILE A 51 2.20 19.60 -13.46
C ILE A 51 2.32 18.12 -13.14
N VAL A 52 3.56 17.63 -13.02
CA VAL A 52 3.89 16.32 -12.50
C VAL A 52 4.80 16.42 -11.29
N VAL A 53 4.53 15.61 -10.27
CA VAL A 53 5.45 15.25 -9.19
C VAL A 53 5.63 13.73 -9.13
N GLU A 54 6.77 13.26 -8.63
CA GLU A 54 6.91 11.84 -8.30
C GLU A 54 6.15 11.48 -7.01
N GLU A 55 5.67 10.23 -6.92
CA GLU A 55 5.08 9.71 -5.70
C GLU A 55 6.13 9.65 -4.57
N GLY A 56 5.88 10.42 -3.52
CA GLY A 56 6.73 10.52 -2.33
C GLY A 56 5.93 11.01 -1.11
N PRO A 57 6.59 11.19 0.06
CA PRO A 57 5.92 11.56 1.31
C PRO A 57 5.07 12.83 1.23
N MET A 58 5.48 13.80 0.39
CA MET A 58 4.81 15.09 0.24
C MET A 58 3.84 15.15 -0.94
N ALA A 59 3.87 14.18 -1.86
CA ALA A 59 3.11 14.22 -3.10
C ALA A 59 1.60 14.33 -2.87
N GLY A 60 1.06 13.57 -1.91
CA GLY A 60 -0.35 13.64 -1.56
C GLY A 60 -0.76 14.98 -0.96
N TRP A 61 0.11 15.61 -0.15
CA TRP A 61 -0.15 16.93 0.42
C TRP A 61 -0.11 18.02 -0.66
N LEU A 62 0.87 17.97 -1.56
CA LEU A 62 0.95 18.90 -2.69
C LEU A 62 -0.26 18.75 -3.62
N TYR A 63 -0.63 17.52 -3.98
CA TYR A 63 -1.79 17.24 -4.83
C TYR A 63 -3.05 17.92 -4.28
N ARG A 64 -3.37 17.72 -2.99
CA ARG A 64 -4.59 18.28 -2.38
C ARG A 64 -4.62 19.80 -2.37
N ASN A 65 -3.48 20.44 -2.13
CA ASN A 65 -3.41 21.89 -1.96
C ASN A 65 -3.22 22.64 -3.28
N LEU A 66 -2.64 22.00 -4.30
CA LEU A 66 -2.26 22.65 -5.55
C LEU A 66 -3.07 22.20 -6.77
N ARG A 67 -3.81 21.07 -6.73
CA ARG A 67 -4.58 20.60 -7.90
C ARG A 67 -5.58 21.63 -8.43
N GLY A 68 -6.12 22.51 -7.58
CA GLY A 68 -7.04 23.57 -7.97
C GLY A 68 -6.38 24.80 -8.59
N LYS A 69 -5.04 24.84 -8.67
CA LYS A 69 -4.25 25.94 -9.24
C LYS A 69 -3.74 25.63 -10.65
N VAL A 70 -3.99 24.43 -11.15
CA VAL A 70 -3.53 23.90 -12.44
C VAL A 70 -4.67 23.20 -13.14
N ASP A 71 -4.56 23.03 -14.46
CA ASP A 71 -5.56 22.31 -15.25
C ASP A 71 -5.46 20.79 -15.04
N ARG A 72 -4.25 20.30 -14.71
CA ARG A 72 -4.00 18.89 -14.37
C ARG A 72 -2.83 18.76 -13.42
N PHE A 73 -3.02 18.00 -12.35
CA PHE A 73 -1.96 17.65 -11.40
C PHE A 73 -1.76 16.14 -11.43
N VAL A 74 -0.58 15.70 -11.86
CA VAL A 74 -0.23 14.29 -11.97
C VAL A 74 0.77 13.92 -10.88
N VAL A 75 0.45 12.89 -10.11
CA VAL A 75 1.45 12.19 -9.29
C VAL A 75 1.84 10.93 -10.03
N CYS A 76 3.13 10.65 -10.21
CA CYS A 76 3.59 9.53 -11.04
C CYS A 76 4.41 8.47 -10.27
N ASP A 77 4.42 7.23 -10.77
CA ASP A 77 5.17 6.10 -10.19
C ASP A 77 6.67 6.24 -10.51
N PRO A 78 7.54 6.60 -9.54
CA PRO A 78 8.96 6.88 -9.79
C PRO A 78 9.72 5.68 -10.34
N ARG A 79 9.22 4.47 -10.10
CA ARG A 79 9.85 3.22 -10.56
C ARG A 79 9.80 3.09 -12.08
N ARG A 80 8.82 3.71 -12.73
CA ARG A 80 8.67 3.66 -14.18
C ARG A 80 9.53 4.73 -14.86
N ASN A 81 9.64 5.91 -14.24
CA ASN A 81 10.46 7.01 -14.72
C ASN A 81 11.94 6.60 -14.79
N LYS A 82 12.42 5.92 -13.73
CA LYS A 82 13.78 5.36 -13.69
C LYS A 82 14.12 4.43 -14.85
N LEU A 83 13.14 3.74 -15.46
CA LEU A 83 13.39 2.84 -16.60
C LEU A 83 13.54 3.61 -17.92
N ILE A 84 13.08 4.85 -17.98
CA ILE A 84 13.10 5.70 -19.16
C ILE A 84 14.30 6.66 -19.09
N SER A 85 14.69 7.07 -17.88
CA SER A 85 15.77 8.03 -17.60
C SER A 85 17.15 7.40 -17.34
N CYS A 86 17.41 6.18 -17.86
CA CYS A 86 18.66 5.45 -17.58
C CYS A 86 19.92 6.01 -18.26
N ASP A 87 19.78 6.93 -19.22
CA ASP A 87 20.90 7.53 -19.96
C ASP A 87 21.12 8.98 -19.51
N GLY A 88 21.99 9.20 -18.52
CA GLY A 88 22.42 10.54 -18.12
C GLY A 88 23.15 10.62 -16.78
N GLU A 89 24.03 11.62 -16.64
CA GLU A 89 24.55 12.07 -15.35
C GLU A 89 23.39 12.66 -14.52
N LYS A 90 23.34 12.31 -13.22
CA LYS A 90 22.26 12.74 -12.31
C LYS A 90 22.53 14.15 -11.82
N ASP A 91 21.62 15.07 -12.12
CA ASP A 91 21.54 16.42 -11.60
C ASP A 91 20.05 16.73 -11.33
N ASP A 92 19.72 17.31 -10.18
CA ASP A 92 18.33 17.55 -9.74
C ASP A 92 17.58 18.47 -10.75
N ALA A 93 18.31 19.39 -11.40
CA ALA A 93 17.76 20.25 -12.46
C ALA A 93 17.47 19.50 -13.77
N ILE A 94 18.14 18.37 -13.98
CA ILE A 94 17.87 17.44 -15.09
C ILE A 94 16.62 16.60 -14.77
N ASP A 95 16.45 16.19 -13.51
CA ASP A 95 15.31 15.38 -13.09
C ASP A 95 13.96 16.12 -13.27
N ALA A 96 13.85 17.39 -12.88
CA ALA A 96 12.63 18.19 -13.10
C ALA A 96 12.34 18.41 -14.60
N ARG A 97 13.37 18.62 -15.43
CA ARG A 97 13.21 18.75 -16.89
C ARG A 97 12.67 17.47 -17.49
N ASP A 98 13.26 16.34 -17.11
CA ASP A 98 12.92 15.04 -17.68
C ASP A 98 11.49 14.64 -17.29
N LEU A 99 11.04 14.98 -16.07
CA LEU A 99 9.65 14.85 -15.65
C LEU A 99 8.68 15.65 -16.53
N ALA A 100 8.99 16.92 -16.85
CA ALA A 100 8.17 17.74 -17.74
C ALA A 100 8.03 17.11 -19.14
N ALA A 101 9.14 16.60 -19.68
CA ALA A 101 9.16 15.93 -20.97
C ALA A 101 8.37 14.62 -20.98
N LEU A 102 8.49 13.82 -19.90
CA LEU A 102 7.72 12.59 -19.72
C LEU A 102 6.22 12.87 -19.61
N LEU A 103 5.83 13.97 -18.95
CA LEU A 103 4.44 14.39 -18.85
C LEU A 103 3.89 14.78 -20.23
N ARG A 104 4.61 15.64 -20.98
CA ARG A 104 4.22 16.02 -22.34
C ARG A 104 4.07 14.81 -23.26
N GLY A 105 5.01 13.86 -23.16
CA GLY A 105 5.02 12.64 -23.97
C GLY A 105 3.97 11.60 -23.55
N GLY A 106 3.28 11.77 -22.42
CA GLY A 106 2.32 10.79 -21.92
C GLY A 106 2.95 9.47 -21.48
N TYR A 107 4.24 9.48 -21.14
CA TYR A 107 4.98 8.27 -20.76
C TYR A 107 4.84 7.91 -19.28
N LEU A 108 4.33 8.84 -18.48
CA LEU A 108 4.15 8.67 -17.05
C LEU A 108 3.08 7.64 -16.71
N ARG A 109 3.26 6.99 -15.56
CA ARG A 109 2.22 6.17 -14.95
C ARG A 109 1.66 6.91 -13.74
N GLU A 110 0.43 7.36 -13.86
CA GLU A 110 -0.24 8.07 -12.77
C GLU A 110 -0.49 7.16 -11.56
N VAL A 111 -0.27 7.73 -10.39
CA VAL A 111 -0.65 7.19 -9.09
C VAL A 111 -1.93 7.90 -8.67
N TYR A 112 -2.94 7.10 -8.39
CA TYR A 112 -4.24 7.61 -7.95
C TYR A 112 -4.14 8.21 -6.54
N HIS A 113 -4.56 9.47 -6.42
CA HIS A 113 -4.86 10.16 -5.17
C HIS A 113 -6.37 10.39 -5.11
N THR A 114 -6.92 10.28 -3.91
CA THR A 114 -8.36 10.52 -3.68
C THR A 114 -8.58 11.99 -3.42
N ASP A 115 -9.69 12.54 -3.94
CA ASP A 115 -10.14 13.90 -3.62
C ASP A 115 -11.04 13.92 -2.37
N ASP A 116 -11.40 12.75 -1.84
CA ASP A 116 -12.24 12.60 -0.66
C ASP A 116 -11.37 12.56 0.61
N GLU A 117 -11.43 13.65 1.39
CA GLU A 117 -10.67 13.81 2.63
C GLU A 117 -11.02 12.74 3.68
N ASP A 118 -12.26 12.27 3.74
CA ASP A 118 -12.67 11.22 4.68
C ASP A 118 -12.08 9.87 4.28
N ARG A 119 -11.96 9.59 2.98
CA ARG A 119 -11.27 8.39 2.47
C ARG A 119 -9.78 8.42 2.76
N LEU A 120 -9.15 9.57 2.55
CA LEU A 120 -7.75 9.77 2.88
C LEU A 120 -7.52 9.54 4.38
N ALA A 121 -8.29 10.22 5.23
CA ALA A 121 -8.10 10.13 6.67
C ALA A 121 -8.36 8.70 7.18
N LEU A 122 -9.29 7.96 6.58
CA LEU A 122 -9.46 6.52 6.84
C LEU A 122 -8.24 5.70 6.40
N LYS A 123 -7.67 5.96 5.23
CA LYS A 123 -6.46 5.28 4.74
C LYS A 123 -5.24 5.55 5.62
N GLU A 124 -5.08 6.77 6.12
CA GLU A 124 -4.00 7.16 7.03
C GLU A 124 -4.10 6.44 8.38
N ILE A 125 -5.29 6.40 9.00
CA ILE A 125 -5.46 5.70 10.29
C ILE A 125 -5.28 4.19 10.14
N VAL A 126 -5.69 3.61 9.00
CA VAL A 126 -5.40 2.21 8.66
C VAL A 126 -3.91 1.98 8.45
N ALA A 127 -3.20 2.89 7.76
CA ALA A 127 -1.77 2.79 7.57
C ALA A 127 -1.04 2.80 8.93
N LEU A 128 -1.46 3.69 9.84
CA LEU A 128 -0.94 3.78 11.19
C LEU A 128 -1.21 2.51 11.99
N TYR A 129 -2.40 1.90 11.89
CA TYR A 129 -2.70 0.63 12.53
C TYR A 129 -1.69 -0.46 12.15
N HIS A 130 -1.46 -0.67 10.86
CA HIS A 130 -0.54 -1.70 10.38
C HIS A 130 0.90 -1.42 10.81
N ASP A 131 1.29 -0.14 10.87
CA ASP A 131 2.61 0.25 11.34
C ASP A 131 2.78 0.01 12.85
N ARG A 132 1.78 0.35 13.68
CA ARG A 132 1.81 0.04 15.12
C ARG A 132 1.77 -1.46 15.39
N VAL A 133 1.05 -2.25 14.60
CA VAL A 133 1.09 -3.73 14.70
C VAL A 133 2.49 -4.25 14.39
N ARG A 134 3.15 -3.74 13.34
CA ARG A 134 4.53 -4.09 13.02
C ARG A 134 5.48 -3.74 14.16
N ASP A 135 5.30 -2.57 14.78
CA ASP A 135 6.11 -2.17 15.91
C ASP A 135 5.88 -3.04 17.14
N ALA A 136 4.65 -3.47 17.42
CA ALA A 136 4.39 -4.44 18.48
C ALA A 136 5.15 -5.75 18.22
N VAL A 137 5.14 -6.25 16.98
CA VAL A 137 5.91 -7.45 16.61
C VAL A 137 7.42 -7.21 16.77
N ARG A 138 7.94 -6.04 16.39
CA ARG A 138 9.35 -5.67 16.60
C ARG A 138 9.72 -5.67 18.08
N GLN A 139 8.88 -5.10 18.95
CA GLN A 139 9.11 -5.09 20.40
C GLN A 139 9.10 -6.51 20.97
N ILE A 140 8.16 -7.36 20.53
CA ILE A 140 8.13 -8.78 20.93
C ILE A 140 9.40 -9.52 20.50
N ASN A 141 9.88 -9.26 19.27
CA ASN A 141 11.10 -9.89 18.77
C ASN A 141 12.36 -9.38 19.50
N LYS A 142 12.41 -8.10 19.88
CA LYS A 142 13.47 -7.55 20.74
C LYS A 142 13.49 -8.22 22.10
N LEU A 143 12.34 -8.35 22.76
CA LEU A 143 12.20 -9.08 24.03
C LEU A 143 12.70 -10.51 23.91
N ARG A 144 12.22 -11.26 22.91
CA ARG A 144 12.65 -12.64 22.64
C ARG A 144 14.14 -12.75 22.34
N GLY A 145 14.69 -11.80 21.57
CA GLY A 145 16.11 -11.76 21.25
C GLY A 145 16.96 -11.52 22.50
N TYR A 146 16.55 -10.56 23.34
CA TYR A 146 17.23 -10.28 24.59
C TYR A 146 17.20 -11.47 25.55
N CYS A 147 16.03 -12.10 25.78
CA CYS A 147 15.95 -13.31 26.61
C CYS A 147 16.88 -14.43 26.09
N ARG A 148 16.99 -14.60 24.76
CA ARG A 148 17.85 -15.61 24.15
C ARG A 148 19.33 -15.38 24.42
N CYS A 149 19.79 -14.13 24.51
CA CYS A 149 21.17 -13.82 24.89
C CYS A 149 21.54 -14.33 26.29
N HIS A 150 20.54 -14.55 27.15
CA HIS A 150 20.69 -15.06 28.51
C HIS A 150 20.22 -16.52 28.67
N GLY A 151 19.98 -17.24 27.57
CA GLY A 151 19.49 -18.62 27.64
C GLY A 151 18.05 -18.77 28.17
N ILE A 152 17.29 -17.67 28.23
CA ILE A 152 15.92 -17.66 28.76
C ILE A 152 14.93 -17.79 27.60
N GLU A 153 13.99 -18.73 27.72
CA GLU A 153 12.83 -18.79 26.82
C GLU A 153 11.65 -18.01 27.42
N ILE A 154 11.05 -17.11 26.63
CA ILE A 154 9.84 -16.38 27.03
C ILE A 154 8.59 -17.02 26.41
N PRO A 155 7.70 -17.62 27.21
CA PRO A 155 6.49 -18.23 26.69
C PRO A 155 5.57 -17.19 26.03
N GLY A 156 4.91 -17.57 24.93
CA GLY A 156 4.01 -16.68 24.20
C GLY A 156 2.87 -16.11 25.07
N ARG A 157 2.43 -16.84 26.10
CA ARG A 157 1.43 -16.35 27.08
C ARG A 157 1.92 -15.15 27.88
N ILE A 158 3.19 -15.14 28.29
CA ILE A 158 3.80 -14.05 29.09
C ILE A 158 3.88 -12.76 28.27
N VAL A 159 4.19 -12.89 26.98
CA VAL A 159 4.19 -11.74 26.06
C VAL A 159 2.78 -11.14 25.93
N LYS A 160 1.76 -11.99 25.78
CA LYS A 160 0.37 -11.60 25.50
C LYS A 160 -0.39 -11.09 26.73
N GLN A 161 -0.05 -11.56 27.93
CA GLN A 161 -0.78 -11.27 29.16
C GLN A 161 0.10 -10.52 30.15
N PRO A 162 -0.01 -9.17 30.22
CA PRO A 162 0.78 -8.36 31.14
C PRO A 162 0.70 -8.80 32.60
N SER A 163 -0.46 -9.30 33.04
CA SER A 163 -0.68 -9.78 34.41
C SER A 163 0.21 -10.95 34.82
N LEU A 164 0.67 -11.78 33.87
CA LEU A 164 1.52 -12.93 34.16
C LEU A 164 3.01 -12.58 34.22
N ARG A 165 3.42 -11.39 33.77
CA ARG A 165 4.84 -11.04 33.64
C ARG A 165 5.50 -10.92 35.00
N GLY A 166 4.84 -10.30 35.99
CA GLY A 166 5.39 -10.14 37.33
C GLY A 166 5.66 -11.47 38.03
N LEU A 167 4.79 -12.47 37.84
CA LEU A 167 5.01 -13.82 38.38
C LEU A 167 6.19 -14.50 37.68
N TRP A 168 6.24 -14.44 36.35
CA TRP A 168 7.32 -15.04 35.56
C TRP A 168 8.70 -14.43 35.85
N LEU A 169 8.74 -13.13 36.16
CA LEU A 169 9.98 -12.42 36.49
C LEU A 169 10.62 -12.87 37.81
N LYS A 170 9.89 -13.53 38.72
CA LYS A 170 10.45 -14.02 39.98
C LYS A 170 11.49 -15.12 39.76
N ASP A 171 11.35 -15.86 38.66
CA ASP A 171 12.24 -16.95 38.29
C ASP A 171 13.40 -16.48 37.38
N VAL A 172 13.51 -15.17 37.15
CA VAL A 172 14.51 -14.54 36.28
C VAL A 172 15.50 -13.76 37.13
N GLU A 173 16.80 -13.82 36.78
CA GLU A 173 17.85 -13.06 37.46
C GLU A 173 17.47 -11.56 37.60
N PRO A 174 17.63 -10.95 38.80
CA PRO A 174 17.13 -9.60 39.07
C PRO A 174 17.57 -8.51 38.08
N ALA A 175 18.82 -8.55 37.61
CA ALA A 175 19.34 -7.58 36.65
C ALA A 175 18.61 -7.68 35.29
N ILE A 176 18.40 -8.91 34.81
CA ILE A 176 17.68 -9.21 33.57
C ILE A 176 16.20 -8.84 33.72
N ALA A 177 15.59 -9.19 34.86
CA ALA A 177 14.20 -8.87 35.18
C ALA A 177 13.92 -7.36 35.13
N LYS A 178 14.86 -6.54 35.62
CA LYS A 178 14.78 -5.08 35.56
C LYS A 178 14.82 -4.56 34.11
N GLN A 179 15.72 -5.08 33.28
CA GLN A 179 15.82 -4.66 31.86
C GLN A 179 14.56 -5.04 31.08
N LEU A 180 14.06 -6.26 31.28
CA LEU A 180 12.81 -6.72 30.65
C LEU A 180 11.62 -5.85 31.09
N SER A 181 11.54 -5.48 32.37
CA SER A 181 10.54 -4.55 32.92
C SER A 181 10.46 -3.24 32.13
N ILE A 182 11.61 -2.66 31.79
CA ILE A 182 11.69 -1.43 30.98
C ILE A 182 11.23 -1.70 29.54
N MET A 183 11.66 -2.80 28.93
CA MET A 183 11.28 -3.15 27.55
C MET A 183 9.77 -3.37 27.39
N TRP A 184 9.10 -3.95 28.39
CA TRP A 184 7.64 -4.15 28.34
C TRP A 184 6.84 -2.84 28.33
N ILE A 185 7.36 -1.74 28.90
CA ILE A 185 6.72 -0.41 28.83
C ILE A 185 6.51 -0.03 27.36
N GLY A 186 7.52 -0.27 26.51
CA GLY A 186 7.43 -0.03 25.07
C GLY A 186 6.37 -0.90 24.40
N LEU A 187 6.34 -2.20 24.70
CA LEU A 187 5.34 -3.12 24.15
C LEU A 187 3.92 -2.72 24.56
N ASP A 188 3.70 -2.38 25.82
CA ASP A 188 2.38 -2.04 26.35
C ASP A 188 1.87 -0.70 25.81
N THR A 189 2.77 0.26 25.62
CA THR A 189 2.48 1.53 24.96
C THR A 189 1.99 1.31 23.53
N VAL A 190 2.72 0.52 22.73
CA VAL A 190 2.31 0.22 21.35
C VAL A 190 1.01 -0.60 21.33
N ALA A 191 0.83 -1.54 22.25
CA ALA A 191 -0.42 -2.30 22.37
C ALA A 191 -1.62 -1.39 22.72
N LYS A 192 -1.44 -0.38 23.57
CA LYS A 192 -2.45 0.65 23.87
C LYS A 192 -2.79 1.47 22.62
N GLN A 193 -1.78 1.92 21.87
CA GLN A 193 -1.98 2.64 20.61
C GLN A 193 -2.79 1.82 19.61
N VAL A 194 -2.45 0.53 19.41
CA VAL A 194 -3.19 -0.37 18.51
C VAL A 194 -4.66 -0.48 18.92
N ARG A 195 -4.97 -0.57 20.22
CA ARG A 195 -6.36 -0.59 20.72
C ARG A 195 -7.10 0.71 20.44
N MET A 196 -6.46 1.86 20.66
CA MET A 196 -7.03 3.18 20.38
C MET A 196 -7.33 3.35 18.88
N ILE A 197 -6.36 3.02 18.03
CA ILE A 197 -6.50 3.09 16.58
C ILE A 197 -7.61 2.14 16.09
N ARG A 198 -7.72 0.94 16.65
CA ARG A 198 -8.78 -0.01 16.28
C ARG A 198 -10.17 0.53 16.59
N LYS A 199 -10.35 1.24 17.72
CA LYS A 199 -11.62 1.91 18.05
C LYS A 199 -11.93 2.99 17.03
N GLU A 200 -10.94 3.79 16.66
CA GLU A 200 -11.10 4.86 15.68
C GLU A 200 -11.44 4.34 14.28
N ILE A 201 -10.74 3.29 13.82
CA ILE A 201 -11.08 2.57 12.59
C ILE A 201 -12.53 2.09 12.62
N SER A 202 -12.96 1.48 13.73
CA SER A 202 -14.33 0.98 13.88
C SER A 202 -15.37 2.09 13.90
N ARG A 203 -15.02 3.30 14.36
CA ARG A 203 -15.90 4.47 14.36
C ARG A 203 -16.08 4.99 12.95
N ARG A 204 -14.98 5.25 12.24
CA ARG A 204 -14.99 5.79 10.87
C ARG A 204 -15.58 4.80 9.85
N SER A 205 -15.36 3.50 10.05
CA SER A 205 -15.87 2.50 9.10
C SER A 205 -17.40 2.41 9.04
N LYS A 206 -18.12 2.94 10.03
CA LYS A 206 -19.60 2.96 10.04
C LYS A 206 -20.20 3.82 8.93
N ALA A 207 -19.47 4.81 8.44
CA ALA A 207 -19.91 5.66 7.32
C ALA A 207 -20.00 4.91 5.98
N TYR A 208 -19.48 3.67 5.91
CA TYR A 208 -19.33 2.92 4.67
C TYR A 208 -20.01 1.56 4.75
N PRO A 209 -21.31 1.45 4.37
CA PRO A 209 -22.09 0.21 4.50
C PRO A 209 -21.47 -1.02 3.85
N ILE A 210 -20.77 -0.85 2.72
CA ILE A 210 -20.09 -1.94 2.01
C ILE A 210 -19.06 -2.68 2.88
N ILE A 211 -18.42 -1.99 3.84
CA ILE A 211 -17.49 -2.63 4.79
C ILE A 211 -18.26 -3.63 5.67
N GLY A 212 -19.51 -3.32 6.01
CA GLY A 212 -20.43 -4.22 6.70
C GLY A 212 -20.69 -5.47 5.88
N PHE A 213 -21.10 -5.32 4.61
CA PHE A 213 -21.41 -6.44 3.72
C PHE A 213 -20.21 -7.35 3.45
N TRP A 214 -19.02 -6.77 3.31
CA TRP A 214 -17.81 -7.56 3.14
C TRP A 214 -17.46 -8.44 4.34
N LYS A 215 -17.92 -8.12 5.55
CA LYS A 215 -17.70 -8.98 6.72
C LYS A 215 -18.49 -10.28 6.67
N ASP A 216 -19.52 -10.36 5.82
CA ASP A 216 -20.32 -11.57 5.63
C ASP A 216 -19.54 -12.63 4.84
N LEU A 217 -18.47 -12.22 4.14
CA LEU A 217 -17.59 -13.15 3.43
C LEU A 217 -16.74 -14.00 4.39
N PRO A 218 -16.68 -15.32 4.18
CA PRO A 218 -15.74 -16.20 4.86
C PRO A 218 -14.31 -15.65 4.86
N GLY A 219 -13.70 -15.61 6.04
CA GLY A 219 -12.34 -15.11 6.24
C GLY A 219 -12.14 -13.59 6.23
N ILE A 220 -13.16 -12.77 5.95
CA ILE A 220 -13.05 -11.31 5.97
C ILE A 220 -13.49 -10.74 7.32
N GLY A 221 -12.52 -10.40 8.17
CA GLY A 221 -12.76 -9.66 9.41
C GLY A 221 -12.83 -8.14 9.20
N PRO A 222 -13.24 -7.37 10.23
CA PRO A 222 -13.43 -5.92 10.12
C PRO A 222 -12.18 -5.17 9.69
N ILE A 223 -11.00 -5.52 10.23
CA ILE A 223 -9.74 -4.86 9.86
C ILE A 223 -9.37 -5.16 8.39
N ARG A 224 -9.58 -6.38 7.91
CA ARG A 224 -9.30 -6.75 6.51
C ARG A 224 -10.25 -6.00 5.56
N ALA A 225 -11.54 -5.95 5.90
CA ALA A 225 -12.54 -5.21 5.13
C ALA A 225 -12.17 -3.73 5.00
N VAL A 226 -11.90 -3.05 6.13
CA VAL A 226 -11.51 -1.63 6.11
C VAL A 226 -10.17 -1.43 5.38
N THR A 227 -9.20 -2.34 5.55
CA THR A 227 -7.90 -2.24 4.85
C THR A 227 -8.09 -2.32 3.34
N LEU A 228 -8.90 -3.26 2.85
CA LEU A 228 -9.19 -3.37 1.42
C LEU A 228 -9.93 -2.13 0.93
N PHE A 229 -10.92 -1.65 1.69
CA PHE A 229 -11.71 -0.47 1.34
C PHE A 229 -10.81 0.77 1.18
N ALA A 230 -10.02 1.09 2.20
CA ALA A 230 -9.24 2.32 2.26
C ALA A 230 -8.11 2.40 1.21
N TYR A 231 -7.58 1.26 0.77
CA TYR A 231 -6.49 1.23 -0.21
C TYR A 231 -6.96 1.02 -1.66
N LEU A 232 -8.10 0.38 -1.87
CA LEU A 232 -8.71 0.28 -3.21
C LEU A 232 -9.45 1.57 -3.58
N ASP A 233 -10.03 2.21 -2.58
CA ASP A 233 -10.78 3.47 -2.58
C ASP A 233 -12.08 3.46 -3.39
N CYS A 234 -12.04 3.18 -4.70
CA CYS A 234 -13.25 3.13 -5.50
C CYS A 234 -13.31 1.88 -6.40
N PRO A 235 -14.50 1.28 -6.61
CA PRO A 235 -14.63 0.06 -7.39
C PRO A 235 -14.38 0.28 -8.89
N GLY A 236 -14.58 1.51 -9.39
CA GLY A 236 -14.37 1.89 -10.80
C GLY A 236 -12.91 1.98 -11.24
N ARG A 237 -11.96 1.96 -10.31
CA ARG A 237 -10.52 2.16 -10.60
C ARG A 237 -9.88 1.06 -11.46
N PHE A 238 -10.50 -0.12 -11.50
CA PHE A 238 -9.95 -1.28 -12.20
C PHE A 238 -10.83 -1.67 -13.38
N ALA A 239 -10.26 -1.69 -14.59
CA ALA A 239 -11.01 -2.09 -15.77
C ALA A 239 -11.43 -3.57 -15.74
N ASN A 240 -10.68 -4.44 -15.04
CA ASN A 240 -10.97 -5.87 -14.94
C ASN A 240 -10.35 -6.50 -13.67
N PRO A 241 -10.80 -7.71 -13.26
CA PRO A 241 -10.28 -8.40 -12.08
C PRO A 241 -8.78 -8.65 -12.13
N LYS A 242 -8.22 -8.92 -13.32
CA LYS A 242 -6.77 -9.18 -13.47
C LYS A 242 -5.93 -7.94 -13.07
N LYS A 243 -6.39 -6.72 -13.39
CA LYS A 243 -5.73 -5.47 -12.94
C LYS A 243 -5.84 -5.30 -11.42
N LEU A 244 -7.00 -5.60 -10.83
CA LEU A 244 -7.20 -5.60 -9.38
C LEU A 244 -6.27 -6.60 -8.67
N TRP A 245 -6.20 -7.84 -9.16
CA TRP A 245 -5.33 -8.87 -8.59
C TRP A 245 -3.85 -8.46 -8.62
N LYS A 246 -3.39 -7.85 -9.72
CA LYS A 246 -2.03 -7.32 -9.84
C LYS A 246 -1.78 -6.20 -8.85
N TYR A 247 -2.74 -5.30 -8.65
CA TYR A 247 -2.65 -4.22 -7.67
C TYR A 247 -2.54 -4.75 -6.23
N CYS A 248 -3.34 -5.76 -5.87
CA CYS A 248 -3.28 -6.43 -4.57
C CYS A 248 -2.12 -7.44 -4.43
N GLY A 249 -1.25 -7.58 -5.43
CA GLY A 249 -0.05 -8.44 -5.37
C GLY A 249 -0.29 -9.94 -5.38
N ILE A 250 -1.48 -10.37 -5.82
CA ILE A 250 -1.85 -11.79 -6.01
C ILE A 250 -2.02 -12.15 -7.49
N GLY A 251 -1.93 -11.17 -8.39
CA GLY A 251 -1.97 -11.34 -9.84
C GLY A 251 -0.63 -11.80 -10.40
N LEU A 252 -0.68 -12.68 -11.41
CA LEU A 252 0.49 -13.12 -12.16
C LEU A 252 0.87 -12.07 -13.21
N LYS A 253 2.18 -11.89 -13.40
CA LYS A 253 2.77 -11.12 -14.50
C LYS A 253 3.60 -12.07 -15.35
N ARG A 254 3.51 -11.91 -16.67
CA ARG A 254 4.38 -12.60 -17.63
C ARG A 254 5.74 -11.91 -17.60
N PHE A 255 6.78 -12.70 -17.38
CA PHE A 255 8.17 -12.26 -17.50
C PHE A 255 8.79 -13.02 -18.66
N THR A 256 9.16 -12.29 -19.70
CA THR A 256 9.97 -12.77 -20.82
C THR A 256 11.35 -12.15 -20.64
N SER A 257 12.38 -12.98 -20.52
CA SER A 257 13.77 -12.51 -20.40
C SER A 257 14.67 -13.38 -21.25
N GLY A 258 15.33 -12.73 -22.22
CA GLY A 258 16.34 -13.32 -23.08
C GLY A 258 15.78 -14.17 -24.22
N SER A 259 16.65 -14.34 -25.21
CA SER A 259 16.51 -15.38 -26.20
C SER A 259 17.14 -16.68 -25.70
N ASP A 260 16.76 -17.82 -26.27
CA ASP A 260 17.52 -19.05 -26.12
C ASP A 260 18.85 -18.97 -26.90
N LYS A 261 19.62 -20.06 -26.90
CA LYS A 261 20.92 -20.12 -27.60
C LYS A 261 20.78 -19.96 -29.13
N LEU A 262 19.56 -20.08 -29.67
CA LEU A 262 19.22 -19.97 -31.09
C LEU A 262 18.58 -18.62 -31.43
N GLY A 263 18.59 -17.65 -30.50
CA GLY A 263 17.99 -16.33 -30.71
C GLY A 263 16.46 -16.31 -30.55
N GLN A 264 15.81 -17.44 -30.28
CA GLN A 264 14.35 -17.51 -30.16
C GLN A 264 13.87 -16.97 -28.81
N PRO A 265 12.73 -16.25 -28.75
CA PRO A 265 12.21 -15.72 -27.51
C PRO A 265 11.86 -16.86 -26.55
N ARG A 266 12.46 -16.88 -25.36
CA ARG A 266 12.12 -17.90 -24.36
C ARG A 266 10.63 -17.82 -23.99
N PRO A 267 9.96 -18.97 -23.76
CA PRO A 267 8.58 -18.97 -23.31
C PRO A 267 8.46 -18.20 -21.99
N GLY A 268 7.62 -17.17 -21.99
CA GLY A 268 7.45 -16.28 -20.85
C GLY A 268 6.95 -17.01 -19.62
N LYS A 269 7.63 -16.85 -18.48
CA LYS A 269 7.23 -17.46 -17.21
C LYS A 269 6.24 -16.56 -16.49
N LEU A 270 5.17 -17.14 -15.94
CA LEU A 270 4.25 -16.43 -15.06
C LEU A 270 4.81 -16.41 -13.65
N ARG A 271 4.97 -15.22 -13.07
CA ARG A 271 5.42 -15.04 -11.68
C ARG A 271 4.59 -13.98 -10.98
N LEU A 272 4.49 -14.09 -9.65
CA LEU A 272 3.93 -13.02 -8.83
C LEU A 272 4.83 -11.78 -8.91
N PHE A 273 4.21 -10.61 -9.04
CA PHE A 273 4.95 -9.35 -8.97
C PHE A 273 5.35 -9.08 -7.51
N ARG A 274 6.62 -8.73 -7.27
CA ARG A 274 7.14 -8.52 -5.91
C ARG A 274 6.85 -7.13 -5.37
N GLN A 275 6.90 -6.11 -6.22
CA GLN A 275 6.70 -4.71 -5.83
C GLN A 275 5.21 -4.37 -5.74
N THR A 276 4.59 -4.72 -4.62
CA THR A 276 3.13 -4.64 -4.44
C THR A 276 2.80 -3.96 -3.11
N ASN A 277 1.54 -3.59 -2.91
CA ASN A 277 1.09 -3.14 -1.60
C ASN A 277 0.95 -4.37 -0.67
N HIS A 278 1.95 -4.58 0.18
CA HIS A 278 1.97 -5.71 1.11
C HIS A 278 0.77 -5.73 2.06
N LYS A 279 0.22 -4.58 2.45
CA LYS A 279 -0.97 -4.54 3.33
C LYS A 279 -2.19 -5.16 2.66
N LEU A 280 -2.41 -4.85 1.38
CA LEU A 280 -3.49 -5.45 0.57
C LEU A 280 -3.24 -6.95 0.38
N LYS A 281 -2.01 -7.33 0.04
CA LYS A 281 -1.62 -8.73 -0.17
C LYS A 281 -1.81 -9.56 1.10
N ASP A 282 -1.34 -9.07 2.24
CA ASP A 282 -1.42 -9.77 3.52
C ASP A 282 -2.88 -9.84 4.00
N ALA A 283 -3.68 -8.79 3.78
CA ALA A 283 -5.10 -8.80 4.08
C ALA A 283 -5.85 -9.89 3.29
N ILE A 284 -5.64 -9.98 1.97
CA ILE A 284 -6.36 -10.95 1.14
C ILE A 284 -5.84 -12.37 1.29
N MET A 285 -4.52 -12.56 1.43
CA MET A 285 -3.95 -13.89 1.69
C MET A 285 -4.36 -14.40 3.08
N GLY A 286 -4.37 -13.51 4.07
CA GLY A 286 -4.90 -13.83 5.39
C GLY A 286 -6.38 -14.19 5.37
N ALA A 287 -7.19 -13.50 4.54
CA ALA A 287 -8.59 -13.83 4.34
C ALA A 287 -8.76 -15.23 3.75
N ALA A 288 -8.02 -15.56 2.69
CA ALA A 288 -8.05 -16.88 2.08
C ALA A 288 -7.68 -17.99 3.08
N LEU A 289 -6.62 -17.80 3.87
CA LEU A 289 -6.25 -18.78 4.90
C LEU A 289 -7.34 -18.94 5.97
N SER A 290 -7.96 -17.85 6.42
CA SER A 290 -9.07 -17.91 7.38
C SER A 290 -10.30 -18.59 6.80
N ALA A 291 -10.67 -18.30 5.55
CA ALA A 291 -11.80 -18.93 4.86
C ALA A 291 -11.58 -20.44 4.71
N ILE A 292 -10.38 -20.85 4.27
CA ILE A 292 -10.00 -22.26 4.17
C ILE A 292 -10.10 -22.95 5.54
N GLY A 293 -9.60 -22.32 6.61
CA GLY A 293 -9.64 -22.86 7.97
C GLY A 293 -11.05 -23.04 8.53
N GLN A 294 -12.01 -22.19 8.15
CA GLN A 294 -13.41 -22.30 8.58
C GLN A 294 -14.11 -23.57 8.06
N SER A 295 -13.56 -24.23 7.02
CA SER A 295 -13.96 -25.54 6.49
C SER A 295 -15.38 -25.70 5.90
N LYS A 296 -16.37 -24.95 6.37
CA LYS A 296 -17.78 -24.94 5.90
C LYS A 296 -18.07 -23.66 5.11
N ASN A 297 -17.58 -23.58 3.88
CA ASN A 297 -17.87 -22.49 2.93
C ASN A 297 -17.33 -22.83 1.53
N PRO A 298 -17.80 -22.15 0.46
CA PRO A 298 -17.44 -22.51 -0.92
C PRO A 298 -15.96 -22.29 -1.25
N PHE A 299 -15.30 -21.37 -0.55
CA PHE A 299 -13.87 -21.10 -0.74
C PHE A 299 -13.00 -22.25 -0.21
N ALA A 300 -13.37 -22.79 0.96
CA ALA A 300 -12.71 -23.97 1.53
C ALA A 300 -12.93 -25.20 0.64
N ASP A 301 -14.13 -25.40 0.11
CA ASP A 301 -14.42 -26.54 -0.76
C ASP A 301 -13.76 -26.43 -2.12
N HIS A 302 -13.67 -25.21 -2.67
CA HIS A 302 -12.85 -24.95 -3.85
C HIS A 302 -11.37 -25.24 -3.60
N TYR A 303 -10.84 -24.87 -2.43
CA TYR A 303 -9.47 -25.23 -2.05
C TYR A 303 -9.25 -26.74 -2.01
N LYS A 304 -10.12 -27.49 -1.29
CA LYS A 304 -10.03 -28.95 -1.17
C LYS A 304 -10.04 -29.63 -2.54
N ARG A 305 -10.95 -29.23 -3.43
CA ARG A 305 -11.02 -29.75 -4.82
C ARG A 305 -9.72 -29.51 -5.59
N MET A 306 -9.11 -28.33 -5.47
CA MET A 306 -7.82 -28.05 -6.12
C MET A 306 -6.69 -28.94 -5.60
N ILE A 307 -6.64 -29.19 -4.28
CA ILE A 307 -5.64 -30.08 -3.69
C ILE A 307 -5.84 -31.53 -4.17
N GLN A 308 -7.08 -32.01 -4.21
CA GLN A 308 -7.43 -33.34 -4.73
C GLN A 308 -7.00 -33.49 -6.20
N ASN A 309 -7.09 -32.42 -7.00
CA ASN A 309 -6.66 -32.37 -8.39
C ASN A 309 -5.14 -32.13 -8.57
N GLY A 310 -4.33 -32.26 -7.52
CA GLY A 310 -2.87 -32.15 -7.60
C GLY A 310 -2.30 -30.73 -7.66
N VAL A 311 -3.11 -29.68 -7.42
CA VAL A 311 -2.61 -28.31 -7.37
C VAL A 311 -1.81 -28.09 -6.07
N THR A 312 -0.64 -27.46 -6.18
CA THR A 312 0.17 -27.18 -4.99
C THR A 312 -0.58 -26.28 -3.97
N PRO A 313 -0.41 -26.51 -2.65
CA PRO A 313 -1.11 -25.73 -1.63
C PRO A 313 -0.94 -24.22 -1.76
N SER A 314 0.25 -23.76 -2.16
CA SER A 314 0.53 -22.33 -2.38
C SER A 314 -0.29 -21.75 -3.53
N ASN A 315 -0.35 -22.45 -4.68
CA ASN A 315 -1.12 -21.98 -5.83
C ASN A 315 -2.62 -21.99 -5.54
N ALA A 316 -3.12 -23.05 -4.89
CA ALA A 316 -4.51 -23.17 -4.47
C ALA A 316 -4.93 -22.01 -3.54
N ARG A 317 -4.10 -21.64 -2.56
CA ARG A 317 -4.35 -20.47 -1.68
C ARG A 317 -4.45 -19.15 -2.47
N HIS A 318 -3.58 -18.95 -3.46
CA HIS A 318 -3.64 -17.74 -4.30
C HIS A 318 -4.89 -17.72 -5.18
N THR A 319 -5.33 -18.86 -5.70
CA THR A 319 -6.59 -18.97 -6.46
C THR A 319 -7.79 -18.61 -5.58
N VAL A 320 -7.85 -19.14 -4.35
CA VAL A 320 -8.89 -18.74 -3.38
C VAL A 320 -8.84 -17.23 -3.10
N ALA A 321 -7.66 -16.67 -2.85
CA ALA A 321 -7.51 -15.23 -2.61
C ALA A 321 -8.02 -14.37 -3.77
N ARG A 322 -7.76 -14.79 -5.03
CA ARG A 322 -8.30 -14.11 -6.23
C ARG A 322 -9.81 -14.23 -6.30
N LYS A 323 -10.37 -15.40 -5.97
CA LYS A 323 -11.82 -15.63 -5.96
C LYS A 323 -12.51 -14.71 -4.94
N ILE A 324 -12.05 -14.72 -3.68
CA ILE A 324 -12.55 -13.82 -2.63
C ILE A 324 -12.49 -12.36 -3.08
N LEU A 325 -11.34 -11.90 -3.60
CA LEU A 325 -11.17 -10.51 -4.04
C LEU A 325 -12.10 -10.15 -5.20
N THR A 326 -12.39 -11.10 -6.09
CA THR A 326 -13.31 -10.88 -7.23
C THR A 326 -14.74 -10.77 -6.76
N VAL A 327 -15.17 -11.63 -5.83
CA VAL A 327 -16.50 -11.56 -5.21
C VAL A 327 -16.67 -10.24 -4.46
N MET A 328 -15.70 -9.87 -3.62
CA MET A 328 -15.70 -8.58 -2.91
C MET A 328 -15.85 -7.39 -3.86
N TRP A 329 -15.14 -7.42 -4.98
CA TRP A 329 -15.19 -6.35 -5.97
C TRP A 329 -16.52 -6.31 -6.73
N GLY A 330 -17.11 -7.47 -7.02
CA GLY A 330 -18.47 -7.60 -7.55
C GLY A 330 -19.48 -6.97 -6.59
N MET A 331 -19.49 -7.40 -5.33
CA MET A 331 -20.34 -6.85 -4.27
C MET A 331 -20.22 -5.34 -4.15
N TRP A 332 -19.02 -4.77 -4.31
CA TRP A 332 -18.82 -3.34 -4.22
C TRP A 332 -19.37 -2.58 -5.43
N LYS A 333 -19.29 -3.16 -6.63
CA LYS A 333 -19.85 -2.56 -7.84
C LYS A 333 -21.38 -2.56 -7.85
N THR A 334 -21.99 -3.61 -7.32
CA THR A 334 -23.46 -3.77 -7.28
C THR A 334 -24.06 -3.33 -5.94
N ASN A 335 -23.23 -2.93 -4.98
CA ASN A 335 -23.63 -2.59 -3.62
C ASN A 335 -24.52 -3.65 -2.95
N CYS A 336 -24.22 -4.94 -3.16
CA CYS A 336 -25.00 -6.06 -2.63
C CYS A 336 -24.31 -6.78 -1.47
N ARG A 337 -25.10 -7.55 -0.72
CA ARG A 337 -24.60 -8.46 0.31
C ARG A 337 -24.00 -9.72 -0.29
N TYR A 338 -23.24 -10.44 0.53
CA TYR A 338 -22.68 -11.72 0.14
C TYR A 338 -23.80 -12.74 -0.03
N ASP A 339 -23.79 -13.44 -1.16
CA ASP A 339 -24.67 -14.57 -1.46
C ASP A 339 -23.79 -15.77 -1.82
N GLU A 340 -23.92 -16.84 -1.04
CA GLU A 340 -23.12 -18.05 -1.20
C GLU A 340 -23.40 -18.77 -2.53
N SER A 341 -24.63 -18.64 -3.06
CA SER A 341 -25.07 -19.31 -4.29
C SER A 341 -24.39 -18.78 -5.56
N LEU A 342 -23.84 -17.55 -5.51
CA LEU A 342 -23.25 -16.86 -6.65
C LEU A 342 -21.73 -17.10 -6.78
N VAL A 343 -21.13 -17.97 -5.95
CA VAL A 343 -19.68 -17.98 -5.68
C VAL A 343 -18.91 -19.10 -6.36
#